data_AF-A0A098BEN8-F1
#
_entry.id   AF-A0A098BEN8-F1
#
_cell.length_a   1.000
_cell.length_b   1.000
_cell.length_c   1.000
_cell.angle_alpha   90.00
_cell.angle_beta   90.00
_cell.angle_gamma   90.00
#
_symmetry.space_group_name_H-M   'P 1'
#
loop_
_entity.id
_entity.type
_entity.pdbx_description
1 polymer ?
#
loop_
_entity_poly.entity_id
_entity_poly.type
_entity_poly.pdbx_seq_one_letter_code
_entity_poly.pdbx_strand_id
1 'polypeptide(L)' 'MESIIGLYKTELIDRTQSWSGRAEVERETAEWVRWFNADRLQSSIEHLSPVEYETRYRERRPTVASIHEVA' A
#
# COMPACT_ATOMS: atom_id res chain seq x y z
N MET A 1 9.45 11.63 9.05
CA MET A 1 9.09 10.27 8.63
C MET A 1 7.58 10.18 8.64
N GLU A 2 6.97 10.00 7.48
CA GLU A 2 5.52 9.83 7.38
C GLU A 2 5.21 8.35 7.62
N SER A 3 4.36 8.05 8.60
CA SER A 3 3.88 6.68 8.85
C SER A 3 2.65 6.42 7.99
N ILE A 4 2.52 5.21 7.45
CA ILE A 4 1.33 4.78 6.70
C ILE A 4 0.07 4.99 7.54
N ILE A 5 0.13 4.72 8.85
CA ILE A 5 -0.99 4.92 9.77
C ILE A 5 -1.29 6.42 9.96
N GLY A 6 -0.27 7.27 9.97
CA GLY A 6 -0.45 8.73 10.03
C GLY A 6 -1.15 9.25 8.79
N LEU A 7 -0.69 8.82 7.61
CA LEU A 7 -1.27 9.17 6.32
C LEU A 7 -2.72 8.68 6.19
N TYR A 8 -2.99 7.44 6.59
CA TYR A 8 -4.35 6.89 6.62
C TYR A 8 -5.30 7.77 7.47
N LYS A 9 -4.84 8.18 8.66
CA LYS A 9 -5.66 9.06 9.51
C LYS A 9 -5.90 10.42 8.85
N THR A 10 -4.85 11.08 8.37
CA THR A 10 -4.95 12.42 7.79
C THR A 10 -5.73 12.46 6.47
N GLU A 11 -5.51 11.49 5.58
CA GLU A 11 -6.09 11.50 4.23
C GLU A 11 -7.52 10.94 4.20
N LEU A 12 -7.84 9.97 5.07
CA LEU A 12 -9.14 9.30 5.09
C LEU A 12 -9.99 9.69 6.30
N ILE A 13 -9.49 9.46 7.51
CA ILE A 13 -10.28 9.55 8.74
C ILE A 13 -10.59 11.01 9.10
N ASP A 14 -9.57 11.87 9.08
CA ASP A 14 -9.66 13.28 9.47
C ASP A 14 -10.32 14.13 8.37
N ARG A 15 -10.30 13.66 7.12
CA ARG A 15 -10.94 14.33 5.99
C ARG A 15 -12.46 14.17 6.00
N THR A 16 -12.96 13.04 6.49
CA THR A 16 -14.39 12.73 6.56
C THR A 16 -14.94 13.11 7.93
N GLN A 17 -15.68 14.21 8.00
CA GLN A 17 -16.15 14.79 9.28
C GLN A 17 -17.25 13.98 9.98
N SER A 18 -18.02 13.17 9.24
CA SER A 18 -19.13 12.38 9.79
C SER A 18 -19.27 11.06 9.07
N TRP A 19 -18.99 9.98 9.78
CA TRP A 19 -19.22 8.61 9.30
C TRP A 19 -20.62 8.16 9.69
N SER A 20 -21.39 7.68 8.71
CA SER A 20 -22.73 7.12 8.91
C SER A 20 -22.72 5.79 9.67
N GLY A 21 -21.58 5.08 9.66
CA GLY A 21 -21.38 3.86 10.41
C GLY A 21 -20.13 3.09 9.99
N ARG A 22 -19.91 1.93 10.62
CA ARG A 22 -18.72 1.09 10.39
C ARG A 22 -18.60 0.60 8.94
N ALA A 23 -19.71 0.28 8.29
CA ALA A 23 -19.70 -0.23 6.91
C ALA A 23 -19.17 0.82 5.91
N GLU A 24 -19.45 2.10 6.15
CA GLU A 24 -18.91 3.19 5.33
C GLU A 24 -17.40 3.31 5.53
N VAL A 25 -16.94 3.26 6.78
CA VAL A 25 -15.50 3.26 7.10
C VAL A 25 -14.81 2.11 6.38
N GLU A 26 -15.34 0.89 6.46
CA GLU A 26 -14.73 -0.29 5.82
C GLU A 26 -14.65 -0.15 4.29
N ARG A 27 -15.68 0.41 3.64
CA ARG A 27 -15.67 0.67 2.20
C ARG A 27 -14.61 1.71 1.83
N GLU A 28 -14.62 2.86 2.51
CA GLU A 28 -13.67 3.94 2.25
C GLU A 28 -12.23 3.51 2.56
N THR A 29 -12.02 2.67 3.58
CA THR A 29 -10.71 2.05 3.85
C THR A 29 -10.27 1.17 2.67
N ALA A 30 -11.14 0.32 2.14
CA ALA A 30 -10.81 -0.54 1.00
C ALA A 30 -10.45 0.28 -0.25
N GLU A 31 -11.19 1.35 -0.51
CA GLU A 31 -10.89 2.29 -1.61
C GLU A 31 -9.56 3.01 -1.38
N TRP A 32 -9.29 3.50 -0.16
CA TRP A 32 -8.03 4.14 0.18
C TRP A 32 -6.85 3.17 0.03
N VAL A 33 -6.97 1.92 0.48
CA VAL A 33 -5.91 0.90 0.34
C VAL A 33 -5.64 0.59 -1.12
N ARG A 34 -6.69 0.47 -1.96
CA ARG A 34 -6.52 0.27 -3.41
C ARG A 34 -5.73 1.43 -4.01
N TRP A 35 -6.17 2.66 -3.77
CA TRP A 35 -5.49 3.85 -4.30
C TRP A 35 -4.05 3.97 -3.78
N PHE A 36 -3.84 3.74 -2.49
CA PHE A 36 -2.51 3.79 -1.87
C PHE A 36 -1.53 2.80 -2.51
N ASN A 37 -2.00 1.60 -2.84
CA ASN A 37 -1.15 0.56 -3.40
C ASN A 37 -0.96 0.65 -4.91
N ALA A 38 -1.97 1.11 -5.65
CA ALA A 38 -1.97 1.08 -7.12
C ALA A 38 -1.59 2.42 -7.76
N ASP A 39 -1.99 3.55 -7.15
CA ASP A 39 -1.96 4.86 -7.81
C ASP A 39 -1.11 5.89 -7.05
N ARG A 40 -0.93 5.73 -5.74
CA ARG A 40 -0.19 6.70 -4.91
C ARG A 40 1.31 6.60 -5.16
N LEU A 41 1.86 7.62 -5.81
CA LEU A 41 3.30 7.75 -6.00
C LEU A 41 3.97 8.15 -4.69
N GLN A 42 4.97 7.37 -4.30
CA GLN A 42 5.74 7.62 -3.09
C GLN A 42 7.17 8.02 -3.46
N SER A 43 7.56 9.24 -3.08
CA SER A 43 8.90 9.77 -3.34
C SER A 43 10.01 8.94 -2.68
N SER A 44 9.69 8.21 -1.60
CA SER A 44 10.58 7.27 -0.92
C SER A 44 10.90 6.02 -1.74
N ILE A 45 10.05 5.63 -2.70
CA ILE A 45 10.22 4.46 -3.56
C ILE A 45 10.31 4.86 -5.03
N GLU A 46 11.15 5.87 -5.31
CA GLU A 46 11.46 6.32 -6.67
C GLU A 46 10.25 6.87 -7.46
N HIS A 47 9.23 7.40 -6.75
CA HIS A 47 7.97 7.85 -7.36
C HIS A 47 7.23 6.72 -8.10
N LEU A 48 7.27 5.52 -7.53
CA LEU A 48 6.45 4.39 -7.97
C LEU A 48 5.28 4.18 -7.03
N SER A 49 4.25 3.50 -7.51
CA SER A 49 3.27 2.89 -6.62
C SER A 49 3.92 1.70 -5.87
N PRO A 50 3.44 1.35 -4.66
CA PRO A 50 3.91 0.18 -3.94
C PRO A 50 3.86 -1.11 -4.76
N VAL A 51 2.79 -1.32 -5.54
CA VAL A 51 2.65 -2.50 -6.41
C VAL A 51 3.72 -2.55 -7.49
N GLU A 52 4.02 -1.42 -8.14
CA GLU A 52 5.08 -1.36 -9.16
C GLU A 52 6.46 -1.59 -8.55
N TYR A 53 6.73 -1.00 -7.39
CA TYR A 53 7.98 -1.20 -6.67
C TYR A 53 8.16 -2.68 -6.29
N GLU A 54 7.13 -3.30 -5.73
CA GLU A 54 7.15 -4.71 -5.34
C GLU A 54 7.31 -5.64 -6.55
N THR A 55 6.65 -5.33 -7.66
CA THR A 55 6.78 -6.07 -8.93
C THR A 55 8.21 -6.01 -9.45
N ARG A 56 8.81 -4.82 -9.55
CA ARG A 56 10.20 -4.64 -9.97
C ARG A 56 11.18 -5.33 -9.04
N TYR A 57 10.91 -5.31 -7.74
CA TYR A 57 11.73 -6.00 -6.75
C TYR A 57 11.70 -7.52 -6.94
N ARG A 58 10.52 -8.10 -7.21
CA ARG A 58 10.36 -9.53 -7.53
C ARG A 58 11.03 -9.90 -8.85
N GLU A 59 10.96 -9.07 -9.88
CA GLU A 59 11.62 -9.31 -11.17
C GLU A 59 13.16 -9.25 -11.06
N ARG A 60 13.69 -8.37 -10.23
CA ARG A 60 15.14 -8.23 -10.00
C ARG A 60 15.72 -9.29 -9.07
N ARG A 61 14.88 -9.98 -8.29
CA ARG A 61 15.30 -11.10 -7.47
C ARG A 61 15.05 -12.39 -8.25
N PRO A 62 16.09 -13.18 -8.60
CA PRO A 62 15.83 -14.56 -9.02
C PRO A 62 15.03 -15.23 -7.91
N THR A 63 13.92 -15.88 -8.29
CA THR A 63 13.04 -16.56 -7.35
C THR A 63 13.89 -17.46 -6.46
N VAL A 64 13.76 -17.33 -5.13
CA VAL A 64 14.27 -18.31 -4.17
C VAL A 64 13.39 -19.57 -4.26
N ALA A 65 13.25 -20.11 -5.46
CA ALA A 65 12.71 -21.43 -5.76
C ALA A 65 13.87 -22.42 -6.07
N SER A 66 15.12 -22.00 -5.90
CA SER A 66 16.31 -22.86 -6.07
C SER A 66 17.18 -22.98 -4.80
N ILE A 67 16.62 -22.74 -3.60
CA ILE A 67 17.30 -23.10 -2.32
C ILE A 67 16.50 -24.20 -1.58
N HIS A 68 15.79 -25.04 -2.33
CA HIS A 68 15.40 -26.37 -1.86
C HIS A 68 15.83 -27.35 -2.94
N GLU A 69 17.13 -27.67 -2.97
CA GLU A 69 17.67 -28.95 -3.43
C GLU A 69 19.19 -28.93 -3.22
N VAL A 70 19.64 -29.35 -2.04
CA VAL A 70 20.82 -30.22 -1.87
C VAL A 70 20.76 -30.87 -0.49
N ALA A 71 20.54 -32.19 -0.53
CA ALA A 71 20.83 -33.28 0.42
C ALA A 71 20.92 -32.99 1.93
#